data_AF-A0A935RX68-F1
#
_entry.id   AF-A0A935RX68-F1
#
_cell.length_a   1.000
_cell.length_b   1.000
_cell.length_c   1.000
_cell.angle_alpha   90.00
_cell.angle_beta   90.00
_cell.angle_gamma   90.00
#
_symmetry.space_group_name_H-M   'P 1'
#
loop_
_entity.id
_entity.type
_entity.pdbx_description
1 polymer ?
#
loop_
_entity_poly.entity_id
_entity_poly.type
_entity_poly.pdbx_seq_one_letter_code
_entity_poly.pdbx_strand_id
1 'polypeptide(L)'
;MSRVFLVTSVIVSLVFISSGLHFFVSELNLPSIPLDYSINLPAHFLNNAPGPLPTSINGLDNTPSDNPITNEGATLGRVLFYDVNLSQNRTISCASCHQSGNGFSDPSTLSTGFEGGQTRRHSMTLINSRYYQRGRFFWDERAATLEEQVLMPFQDSVEMGLTLTTLLNRVNEQYYYPSLFTDAFGSSEVTTDRISKALAQFVRSIVSYESKYDIGRAQVNGPGAPFPNFTAQENQGKQLFFQTIPNGGGACFGCHTTEAFVSADPGPQNNGIDIISTSDFGAGETFPNIPIFQGRFKTSTLKNIELTAPYMHDGRMQTLEQVIDHYNTNIQPHPTLSAALTDANNEPVQLNFSDSQKAALVAFLRTLTDTTIATAEKWSNPFMNNTNLVVTNQNDSGIGSLRSIMNCAGNGDTIRFASNVDTVFLNIPLNIFKNIAFKDETGNPVVIKANFNNSGFTNATYGINVAPNVHVFFYNIKLNHYNNSIFKPLLKNEGTLTLSSCELNGNLKSIVNNQSGNINIQNSVTIR
;
A
#
# COMPACT_ATOMS: atom_id res chain seq x y z
N MET A 1 24.67 75.25 24.95
CA MET A 1 23.83 74.50 25.90
C MET A 1 22.45 74.40 25.27
N SER A 2 22.18 73.48 24.33
CA SER A 2 22.04 72.01 24.42
C SER A 2 20.75 71.54 25.11
N ARG A 3 19.88 70.89 24.32
CA ARG A 3 19.08 69.67 24.59
C ARG A 3 18.03 69.56 23.46
N VAL A 4 18.33 68.91 22.33
CA VAL A 4 18.33 67.46 22.03
C VAL A 4 16.95 66.82 22.18
N PHE A 5 16.38 66.46 21.03
CA PHE A 5 15.16 65.67 20.82
C PHE A 5 15.37 64.22 21.26
N LEU A 6 14.34 63.59 21.84
CA LEU A 6 14.28 62.13 21.99
C LEU A 6 12.93 61.63 21.46
N VAL A 7 12.97 60.98 20.31
CA VAL A 7 11.87 60.17 19.75
C VAL A 7 12.01 58.78 20.36
N THR A 8 10.99 58.30 21.07
CA THR A 8 10.94 56.95 21.62
C THR A 8 10.19 56.03 20.64
N SER A 9 10.95 55.14 19.97
CA SER A 9 10.39 54.02 19.22
C SER A 9 10.05 52.88 20.18
N VAL A 10 8.79 52.47 20.22
CA VAL A 10 8.33 51.28 20.93
C VAL A 10 8.64 50.06 20.05
N ILE A 11 9.62 49.25 20.48
CA ILE A 11 9.87 47.91 19.92
C ILE A 11 8.95 46.94 20.65
N VAL A 12 7.95 46.41 19.95
CA VAL A 12 7.16 45.27 20.40
C VAL A 12 7.98 44.01 20.11
N SER A 13 8.58 43.43 21.14
CA SER A 13 9.18 42.09 21.06
C SER A 13 8.07 41.04 21.01
N LEU A 14 7.83 40.44 19.84
CA LEU A 14 7.06 39.20 19.74
C LEU A 14 7.89 38.06 20.35
N VAL A 15 7.50 37.63 21.54
CA VAL A 15 7.93 36.35 22.13
C VAL A 15 7.17 35.25 21.39
N PHE A 16 7.84 34.55 20.49
CA PHE A 16 7.34 33.28 19.96
C PHE A 16 7.42 32.24 21.07
N ILE A 17 6.29 32.00 21.75
CA ILE A 17 6.11 30.79 22.55
C ILE A 17 5.95 29.65 21.53
N SER A 18 7.01 28.86 21.32
CA SER A 18 6.92 27.64 20.53
C SER A 18 6.10 26.60 21.29
N SER A 19 4.78 26.64 21.15
CA SER A 19 3.95 25.47 21.40
C SER A 19 4.35 24.42 20.37
N GLY A 20 5.11 23.41 20.81
CA GLY A 20 5.54 22.30 19.98
C GLY A 20 4.34 21.43 19.59
N LEU A 21 3.60 21.85 18.56
CA LEU A 21 2.86 20.90 17.73
C LEU A 21 3.91 20.16 16.89
N HIS A 22 4.18 18.91 17.27
CA HIS A 22 4.88 17.98 16.39
C HIS A 22 3.96 17.71 15.20
N PHE A 23 4.19 18.40 14.09
CA PHE A 23 3.66 17.94 12.81
C PHE A 23 4.40 16.64 12.49
N PHE A 24 3.68 15.52 12.55
CA PHE A 24 4.18 14.25 12.03
C PHE A 24 4.38 14.42 10.52
N VAL A 25 5.60 14.73 10.10
CA VAL A 25 5.95 14.69 8.68
C VAL A 25 6.07 13.22 8.32
N SER A 26 5.15 12.72 7.49
CA SER A 26 5.20 11.37 6.95
C SER A 26 6.32 11.29 5.89
N GLU A 27 7.46 10.80 6.36
CA GLU A 27 8.65 10.36 5.64
C GLU A 27 8.40 9.36 4.49
N LEU A 28 8.51 9.75 3.20
CA LEU A 28 8.51 8.78 2.10
C LEU A 28 9.80 7.95 2.04
N ASN A 29 9.61 6.66 1.80
CA ASN A 29 10.64 5.67 1.63
C ASN A 29 10.45 4.92 0.31
N LEU A 30 10.85 5.60 -0.76
CA LEU A 30 10.80 5.07 -2.12
C LEU A 30 12.23 4.76 -2.61
N PRO A 31 12.42 3.69 -3.40
CA PRO A 31 13.68 3.47 -4.09
C PRO A 31 13.94 4.59 -5.11
N SER A 32 15.21 4.86 -5.41
CA SER A 32 15.60 5.87 -6.41
C SER A 32 15.20 5.49 -7.84
N ILE A 33 14.97 4.21 -8.08
CA ILE A 33 14.37 3.67 -9.31
C ILE A 33 13.01 3.10 -8.90
N PRO A 34 11.90 3.53 -9.51
CA PRO A 34 10.57 2.97 -9.24
C PRO A 34 10.55 1.45 -9.33
N LEU A 35 9.79 0.80 -8.44
CA LEU A 35 9.60 -0.64 -8.47
C LEU A 35 8.91 -1.07 -9.77
N ASP A 36 9.14 -2.31 -10.19
CA ASP A 36 8.51 -2.87 -11.38
C ASP A 36 7.05 -3.30 -11.10
N TYR A 37 6.10 -2.62 -11.76
CA TYR A 37 4.67 -2.94 -11.74
C TYR A 37 4.22 -3.68 -13.00
N SER A 38 5.15 -4.11 -13.87
CA SER A 38 4.82 -4.98 -14.99
C SER A 38 4.19 -6.28 -14.50
N ILE A 39 3.24 -6.79 -15.27
CA ILE A 39 2.48 -8.01 -14.95
C ILE A 39 2.78 -9.04 -16.04
N ASN A 40 3.53 -10.08 -15.67
CA ASN A 40 3.91 -11.17 -16.55
C ASN A 40 3.00 -12.37 -16.31
N LEU A 41 1.81 -12.35 -16.93
CA LEU A 41 0.81 -13.38 -16.72
C LEU A 41 1.23 -14.75 -17.29
N PRO A 42 0.99 -15.84 -16.55
CA PRO A 42 1.15 -17.19 -17.07
C PRO A 42 0.28 -17.46 -18.30
N ALA A 43 0.71 -18.39 -19.16
CA ALA A 43 -0.03 -18.71 -20.40
C ALA A 43 -1.49 -19.16 -20.17
N HIS A 44 -1.82 -19.76 -19.01
CA HIS A 44 -3.19 -20.17 -18.70
C HIS A 44 -4.13 -18.99 -18.43
N PHE A 45 -3.63 -17.83 -18.02
CA PHE A 45 -4.42 -16.59 -17.94
C PHE A 45 -4.78 -16.03 -19.32
N LEU A 46 -3.95 -16.29 -20.33
CA LEU A 46 -4.06 -15.70 -21.67
C LEU A 46 -4.77 -16.63 -22.66
N ASN A 47 -4.81 -17.94 -22.39
CA ASN A 47 -5.38 -18.93 -23.31
C ASN A 47 -6.54 -19.68 -22.68
N ASN A 48 -7.66 -19.77 -23.40
CA ASN A 48 -8.79 -20.56 -22.95
C ASN A 48 -8.45 -22.05 -22.93
N ALA A 49 -8.78 -22.71 -21.83
CA ALA A 49 -8.83 -24.17 -21.78
C ALA A 49 -10.05 -24.68 -22.58
N PRO A 50 -10.02 -25.92 -23.08
CA PRO A 50 -11.21 -26.56 -23.63
C PRO A 50 -12.34 -26.62 -22.59
N GLY A 51 -13.52 -26.09 -22.93
CA GLY A 51 -14.67 -26.08 -22.03
C GLY A 51 -15.77 -25.11 -22.47
N PRO A 52 -16.93 -25.15 -21.79
CA PRO A 52 -18.08 -24.31 -22.14
C PRO A 52 -17.98 -22.85 -21.66
N LEU A 53 -17.09 -22.57 -20.70
CA LEU A 53 -16.92 -21.25 -20.09
C LEU A 53 -15.49 -20.75 -20.32
N PRO A 54 -15.30 -19.42 -20.54
CA PRO A 54 -13.98 -18.85 -20.73
C PRO A 54 -13.14 -18.98 -19.47
N THR A 55 -11.89 -19.41 -19.64
CA THR A 55 -10.89 -19.44 -18.56
C THR A 55 -9.91 -18.28 -18.69
N SER A 56 -9.64 -17.75 -19.89
CA SER A 56 -8.72 -16.63 -20.03
C SER A 56 -9.36 -15.31 -19.61
N ILE A 57 -8.51 -14.35 -19.26
CA ILE A 57 -8.89 -12.96 -18.94
C ILE A 57 -8.95 -12.06 -20.18
N ASN A 58 -8.84 -12.62 -21.38
CA ASN A 58 -8.81 -11.83 -22.62
C ASN A 58 -10.11 -11.04 -22.78
N GLY A 59 -9.98 -9.74 -23.02
CA GLY A 59 -11.12 -8.84 -23.14
C GLY A 59 -11.75 -8.42 -21.80
N LEU A 60 -11.17 -8.82 -20.66
CA LEU A 60 -11.65 -8.40 -19.33
C LEU A 60 -10.85 -7.24 -18.72
N ASP A 61 -9.69 -6.90 -19.30
CA ASP A 61 -8.84 -5.80 -18.84
C ASP A 61 -9.54 -4.45 -19.06
N ASN A 62 -9.84 -3.76 -17.96
CA ASN A 62 -10.47 -2.44 -17.97
C ASN A 62 -9.48 -1.26 -17.93
N THR A 63 -8.20 -1.50 -18.20
CA THR A 63 -7.19 -0.43 -18.31
C THR A 63 -7.46 0.42 -19.56
N PRO A 64 -7.79 1.73 -19.41
CA PRO A 64 -8.05 2.56 -20.57
C PRO A 64 -6.73 2.92 -21.26
N SER A 65 -6.79 3.15 -22.58
CA SER A 65 -5.59 3.41 -23.40
C SER A 65 -4.82 4.67 -23.02
N ASP A 66 -5.48 5.63 -22.36
CA ASP A 66 -4.90 6.90 -21.91
C ASP A 66 -4.42 6.86 -20.44
N ASN A 67 -4.55 5.72 -19.75
CA ASN A 67 -4.01 5.50 -18.41
C ASN A 67 -3.37 4.10 -18.25
N PRO A 68 -2.35 3.76 -19.06
CA PRO A 68 -1.61 2.52 -18.88
C PRO A 68 -0.88 2.50 -17.53
N ILE A 69 -0.65 1.31 -16.97
CA ILE A 69 0.15 1.16 -15.76
C ILE A 69 1.62 1.45 -16.11
N THR A 70 2.19 2.48 -15.51
CA THR A 70 3.64 2.75 -15.53
C THR A 70 4.23 2.60 -14.13
N ASN A 71 5.55 2.41 -14.04
CA ASN A 71 6.19 2.25 -12.74
C ASN A 71 6.09 3.55 -11.92
N GLU A 72 6.25 4.69 -12.58
CA GLU A 72 6.16 6.03 -11.99
C GLU A 72 4.73 6.35 -11.56
N GLY A 73 3.73 6.09 -12.42
CA GLY A 73 2.33 6.36 -12.13
C GLY A 73 1.76 5.46 -11.04
N ALA A 74 2.09 4.18 -11.03
CA ALA A 74 1.74 3.26 -9.95
C ALA A 74 2.48 3.61 -8.64
N THR A 75 3.72 4.12 -8.69
CA THR A 75 4.44 4.60 -7.50
C THR A 75 3.77 5.84 -6.90
N LEU A 76 3.39 6.82 -7.73
CA LEU A 76 2.59 7.97 -7.25
C LEU A 76 1.25 7.50 -6.67
N GLY A 77 0.57 6.54 -7.33
CA GLY A 77 -0.66 5.94 -6.83
C GLY A 77 -0.48 5.25 -5.48
N ARG A 78 0.60 4.49 -5.29
CA ARG A 78 0.97 3.86 -4.02
C ARG A 78 1.14 4.90 -2.92
N VAL A 79 1.80 6.03 -3.20
CA VAL A 79 1.94 7.12 -2.23
C VAL A 79 0.58 7.69 -1.85
N LEU A 80 -0.26 8.06 -2.84
CA LEU A 80 -1.62 8.57 -2.60
C LEU A 80 -2.48 7.58 -1.79
N PHE A 81 -2.37 6.28 -2.07
CA PHE A 81 -3.16 5.23 -1.44
C PHE A 81 -2.90 5.09 0.06
N TYR A 82 -1.66 5.27 0.49
CA TYR A 82 -1.25 5.12 1.88
C TYR A 82 -1.23 6.45 2.67
N ASP A 83 -1.35 7.60 2.00
CA ASP A 83 -1.16 8.91 2.63
C ASP A 83 -2.36 9.31 3.52
N VAL A 84 -2.15 9.26 4.83
CA VAL A 84 -3.18 9.65 5.82
C VAL A 84 -3.49 11.13 5.78
N ASN A 85 -2.62 11.98 5.21
CA ASN A 85 -2.90 13.42 5.06
C ASN A 85 -4.12 13.69 4.17
N LEU A 86 -4.60 12.71 3.42
CA LEU A 86 -5.67 12.85 2.45
C LEU A 86 -7.06 12.50 2.99
N SER A 87 -7.25 12.50 4.32
CA SER A 87 -8.57 12.44 4.98
C SER A 87 -8.81 13.65 5.87
N GLN A 88 -10.07 14.03 6.12
CA GLN A 88 -10.44 15.30 6.77
C GLN A 88 -9.68 15.60 8.05
N ASN A 89 -9.49 14.63 8.94
CA ASN A 89 -8.73 14.79 10.19
C ASN A 89 -7.29 14.21 10.13
N ARG A 90 -6.84 13.80 8.94
CA ARG A 90 -5.50 13.24 8.67
C ARG A 90 -5.19 11.94 9.41
N THR A 91 -6.19 11.08 9.60
CA THR A 91 -6.04 9.83 10.37
C THR A 91 -6.19 8.55 9.55
N ILE A 92 -6.87 8.62 8.41
CA ILE A 92 -7.09 7.47 7.54
C ILE A 92 -6.57 7.70 6.12
N SER A 93 -6.25 6.61 5.44
CA SER A 93 -5.95 6.55 4.00
C SER A 93 -6.75 5.41 3.36
N CYS A 94 -6.62 5.19 2.05
CA CYS A 94 -7.24 4.03 1.40
C CYS A 94 -6.79 2.71 2.07
N ALA A 95 -5.52 2.65 2.48
CA ALA A 95 -4.93 1.50 3.15
C ALA A 95 -5.50 1.20 4.55
N SER A 96 -6.19 2.15 5.19
CA SER A 96 -6.86 1.90 6.48
C SER A 96 -7.96 0.83 6.35
N CYS A 97 -8.68 0.83 5.23
CA CYS A 97 -9.80 -0.09 4.94
C CYS A 97 -9.42 -1.16 3.89
N HIS A 98 -8.30 -1.00 3.20
CA HIS A 98 -7.80 -1.93 2.18
C HIS A 98 -6.38 -2.38 2.54
N GLN A 99 -6.28 -3.24 3.55
CA GLN A 99 -5.02 -3.63 4.17
C GLN A 99 -4.36 -4.74 3.33
N SER A 100 -3.12 -4.53 2.87
CA SER A 100 -2.41 -5.52 2.03
C SER A 100 -2.31 -6.89 2.71
N GLY A 101 -2.06 -6.91 4.02
CA GLY A 101 -1.99 -8.12 4.85
C GLY A 101 -3.31 -8.91 4.92
N ASN A 102 -4.44 -8.28 4.62
CA ASN A 102 -5.78 -8.86 4.60
C ASN A 102 -6.33 -8.90 3.16
N GLY A 103 -5.46 -9.13 2.18
CA GLY A 103 -5.86 -9.24 0.78
C GLY A 103 -6.45 -7.96 0.20
N PHE A 104 -5.99 -6.79 0.65
CA PHE A 104 -6.56 -5.49 0.30
C PHE A 104 -8.04 -5.33 0.66
N SER A 105 -8.47 -5.99 1.74
CA SER A 105 -9.77 -5.81 2.40
C SER A 105 -9.58 -5.27 3.82
N ASP A 106 -10.69 -5.12 4.54
CA ASP A 106 -10.72 -4.78 5.97
C ASP A 106 -11.01 -6.05 6.77
N PRO A 107 -10.28 -6.39 7.85
CA PRO A 107 -10.68 -7.49 8.75
C PRO A 107 -11.95 -7.19 9.56
N SER A 108 -12.40 -5.93 9.59
CA SER A 108 -13.63 -5.50 10.25
C SER A 108 -14.85 -5.81 9.38
N THR A 109 -16.00 -6.10 10.01
CA THR A 109 -17.28 -6.26 9.29
C THR A 109 -17.61 -5.04 8.44
N LEU A 110 -17.54 -3.85 9.04
CA LEU A 110 -17.72 -2.57 8.38
C LEU A 110 -16.50 -1.69 8.71
N SER A 111 -16.02 -0.96 7.72
CA SER A 111 -14.85 -0.11 7.88
C SER A 111 -15.18 1.12 8.73
N THR A 112 -14.22 1.53 9.54
CA THR A 112 -14.34 2.74 10.36
C THR A 112 -13.67 3.90 9.64
N GLY A 113 -14.43 4.94 9.33
CA GLY A 113 -13.94 6.11 8.63
C GLY A 113 -13.34 7.17 9.57
N PHE A 114 -13.04 8.34 9.02
CA PHE A 114 -12.16 9.31 9.66
C PHE A 114 -12.67 9.80 11.03
N GLU A 115 -13.99 9.94 11.19
CA GLU A 115 -14.64 10.40 12.43
C GLU A 115 -15.23 9.26 13.29
N GLY A 116 -14.86 8.01 13.01
CA GLY A 116 -15.33 6.84 13.76
C GLY A 116 -16.68 6.29 13.29
N GLY A 117 -17.30 6.87 12.26
CA GLY A 117 -18.49 6.33 11.61
C GLY A 117 -18.19 5.03 10.85
N GLN A 118 -19.18 4.15 10.73
CA GLN A 118 -19.03 2.88 10.00
C GLN A 118 -19.59 2.98 8.58
N THR A 119 -18.87 2.40 7.62
CA THR A 119 -19.38 2.25 6.25
C THR A 119 -20.62 1.38 6.20
N ARG A 120 -21.45 1.52 5.17
CA ARG A 120 -22.67 0.70 5.02
C ARG A 120 -22.39 -0.73 4.56
N ARG A 121 -21.26 -0.94 3.89
CA ARG A 121 -20.86 -2.23 3.32
C ARG A 121 -19.44 -2.59 3.73
N HIS A 122 -19.17 -3.88 3.74
CA HIS A 122 -17.84 -4.44 3.92
C HIS A 122 -16.91 -3.96 2.79
N SER A 123 -15.66 -3.68 3.13
CA SER A 123 -14.63 -3.28 2.17
C SER A 123 -14.39 -4.42 1.17
N MET A 124 -14.45 -4.13 -0.13
CA MET A 124 -14.13 -5.16 -1.13
C MET A 124 -12.61 -5.32 -1.23
N THR A 125 -12.14 -6.55 -1.49
CA THR A 125 -10.76 -6.72 -1.97
C THR A 125 -10.53 -5.91 -3.25
N LEU A 126 -9.37 -5.28 -3.35
CA LEU A 126 -8.92 -4.59 -4.56
C LEU A 126 -8.18 -5.52 -5.54
N ILE A 127 -7.89 -6.76 -5.13
CA ILE A 127 -7.15 -7.72 -5.95
C ILE A 127 -7.91 -8.02 -7.25
N ASN A 128 -7.17 -8.06 -8.37
CA ASN A 128 -7.70 -8.33 -9.70
C ASN A 128 -8.78 -7.35 -10.18
N SER A 129 -8.89 -6.16 -9.57
CA SER A 129 -9.82 -5.11 -10.01
C SER A 129 -9.66 -4.72 -11.48
N ARG A 130 -8.46 -4.94 -12.04
CA ARG A 130 -8.13 -4.77 -13.46
C ARG A 130 -8.98 -5.63 -14.41
N TYR A 131 -9.43 -6.82 -13.99
CA TYR A 131 -10.05 -7.81 -14.87
C TYR A 131 -11.58 -7.86 -14.78
N TYR A 132 -12.21 -6.77 -14.35
CA TYR A 132 -13.66 -6.62 -14.46
C TYR A 132 -14.05 -5.95 -15.77
N GLN A 133 -14.49 -6.75 -16.74
CA GLN A 133 -14.86 -6.31 -18.09
C GLN A 133 -15.87 -5.17 -18.13
N ARG A 134 -16.87 -5.19 -17.24
CA ARG A 134 -17.89 -4.14 -17.16
C ARG A 134 -17.33 -2.76 -16.85
N GLY A 135 -16.10 -2.69 -16.32
CA GLY A 135 -15.48 -1.45 -15.88
C GLY A 135 -16.20 -0.74 -14.73
N ARG A 136 -17.17 -1.42 -14.08
CA ARG A 136 -17.94 -0.86 -12.96
C ARG A 136 -17.46 -1.37 -11.61
N PHE A 137 -17.50 -0.50 -10.61
CA PHE A 137 -16.89 -0.75 -9.29
C PHE A 137 -17.84 -0.44 -8.14
N PHE A 138 -17.42 -0.87 -6.93
CA PHE A 138 -18.25 -1.11 -5.74
C PHE A 138 -19.22 -2.29 -5.87
N TRP A 139 -19.75 -2.71 -4.71
CA TRP A 139 -20.75 -3.77 -4.59
C TRP A 139 -22.01 -3.52 -5.43
N ASP A 140 -22.43 -2.27 -5.59
CA ASP A 140 -23.62 -1.85 -6.36
C ASP A 140 -23.29 -1.40 -7.79
N GLU A 141 -22.04 -1.54 -8.23
CA GLU A 141 -21.58 -1.07 -9.53
C GLU A 141 -21.77 0.44 -9.77
N ARG A 142 -21.88 1.29 -8.73
CA ARG A 142 -22.22 2.72 -8.90
C ARG A 142 -21.19 3.55 -9.66
N ALA A 143 -19.90 3.20 -9.53
CA ALA A 143 -18.83 3.88 -10.28
C ALA A 143 -18.68 3.26 -11.66
N ALA A 144 -18.63 4.08 -12.70
CA ALA A 144 -18.55 3.66 -14.11
C ALA A 144 -17.12 3.35 -14.58
N THR A 145 -16.11 3.80 -13.83
CA THR A 145 -14.69 3.50 -14.05
C THR A 145 -13.95 3.40 -12.72
N LEU A 146 -12.71 2.90 -12.75
CA LEU A 146 -11.87 2.83 -11.56
C LEU A 146 -11.40 4.22 -11.16
N GLU A 147 -11.09 5.05 -12.15
CA GLU A 147 -10.74 6.46 -11.98
C GLU A 147 -11.85 7.24 -11.25
N GLU A 148 -13.12 6.94 -11.55
CA GLU A 148 -14.25 7.52 -10.81
C GLU A 148 -14.31 6.95 -9.39
N GLN A 149 -14.18 5.61 -9.25
CA GLN A 149 -14.27 4.93 -7.96
C GLN A 149 -13.26 5.46 -6.95
N VAL A 150 -11.98 5.63 -7.32
CA VAL A 150 -10.92 6.06 -6.39
C VAL A 150 -11.11 7.49 -5.87
N LEU A 151 -11.96 8.30 -6.52
CA LEU A 151 -12.31 9.65 -6.06
C LEU A 151 -13.51 9.70 -5.12
N MET A 152 -14.36 8.66 -5.11
CA MET A 152 -15.56 8.65 -4.28
C MET A 152 -15.25 8.54 -2.77
N PRO A 153 -14.33 7.66 -2.29
CA PRO A 153 -13.95 7.57 -0.88
C PRO A 153 -13.45 8.88 -0.28
N PHE A 154 -12.70 9.67 -1.08
CA PHE A 154 -12.26 11.00 -0.65
C PHE A 154 -13.43 11.89 -0.27
N GLN A 155 -14.55 11.80 -0.99
CA GLN A 155 -15.71 12.69 -0.86
C GLN A 155 -16.79 12.18 0.07
N ASP A 156 -16.78 10.88 0.39
CA ASP A 156 -17.75 10.30 1.28
C ASP A 156 -17.56 10.83 2.72
N SER A 157 -18.66 11.26 3.34
CA SER A 157 -18.67 11.90 4.66
C SER A 157 -18.47 10.93 5.82
N VAL A 158 -18.59 9.63 5.58
CA VAL A 158 -18.22 8.59 6.54
C VAL A 158 -16.77 8.19 6.32
N GLU A 159 -16.37 7.95 5.06
CA GLU A 159 -15.02 7.46 4.72
C GLU A 159 -13.95 8.53 4.98
N MET A 160 -13.58 9.39 4.01
CA MET A 160 -12.43 10.31 4.14
C MET A 160 -12.79 11.80 4.26
N GLY A 161 -14.03 12.22 3.99
CA GLY A 161 -14.57 13.54 4.37
C GLY A 161 -13.99 14.79 3.67
N LEU A 162 -13.40 14.67 2.50
CA LEU A 162 -12.81 15.79 1.74
C LEU A 162 -13.68 16.25 0.56
N THR A 163 -13.65 17.56 0.26
CA THR A 163 -13.99 18.00 -1.10
C THR A 163 -12.81 17.75 -2.05
N LEU A 164 -13.06 17.62 -3.36
CA LEU A 164 -11.96 17.51 -4.34
C LEU A 164 -11.03 18.73 -4.32
N THR A 165 -11.56 19.93 -4.05
CA THR A 165 -10.73 21.13 -3.87
C THR A 165 -9.79 21.00 -2.65
N THR A 166 -10.31 20.49 -1.54
CA THR A 166 -9.48 20.23 -0.34
C THR A 166 -8.44 19.14 -0.58
N LEU A 167 -8.80 18.09 -1.33
CA LEU A 167 -7.87 17.04 -1.75
C LEU A 167 -6.70 17.63 -2.57
N LEU A 168 -6.99 18.44 -3.59
CA LEU A 168 -5.96 19.11 -4.39
C LEU A 168 -5.04 19.99 -3.55
N ASN A 169 -5.60 20.76 -2.62
CA ASN A 169 -4.80 21.60 -1.73
C ASN A 169 -3.87 20.73 -0.85
N ARG A 170 -4.37 19.65 -0.26
CA ARG A 170 -3.59 18.75 0.60
C ARG A 170 -2.46 18.04 -0.12
N VAL A 171 -2.70 17.63 -1.37
CA VAL A 171 -1.66 17.06 -2.22
C VAL A 171 -0.62 18.14 -2.56
N ASN A 172 -1.03 19.36 -2.91
CA ASN A 172 -0.08 20.46 -3.16
C ASN A 172 0.70 20.90 -1.91
N GLU A 173 0.16 20.70 -0.70
CA GLU A 173 0.84 21.00 0.56
C GLU A 173 2.03 20.07 0.84
N GLN A 174 2.06 18.85 0.30
CA GLN A 174 3.15 17.91 0.61
C GLN A 174 4.35 18.12 -0.32
N TYR A 175 5.52 18.27 0.28
CA TYR A 175 6.77 18.56 -0.44
C TYR A 175 7.20 17.46 -1.43
N TYR A 176 6.74 16.22 -1.24
CA TYR A 176 7.14 15.08 -2.07
C TYR A 176 6.33 14.91 -3.36
N TYR A 177 5.11 15.45 -3.44
CA TYR A 177 4.25 15.24 -4.61
C TYR A 177 4.78 15.88 -5.90
N PRO A 178 5.32 17.12 -5.93
CA PRO A 178 5.76 17.75 -7.18
C PRO A 178 6.71 16.89 -8.02
N SER A 179 7.68 16.21 -7.38
CA SER A 179 8.59 15.28 -8.08
C SER A 179 7.84 14.05 -8.59
N LEU A 180 7.02 13.42 -7.75
CA LEU A 180 6.25 12.23 -8.13
C LEU A 180 5.28 12.48 -9.30
N PHE A 181 4.63 13.65 -9.33
CA PHE A 181 3.79 14.06 -10.47
C PHE A 181 4.64 14.32 -11.73
N THR A 182 5.82 14.91 -11.57
CA THR A 182 6.75 15.11 -12.69
C THR A 182 7.21 13.78 -13.27
N ASP A 183 7.56 12.82 -12.42
CA ASP A 183 7.99 11.49 -12.84
C ASP A 183 6.85 10.73 -13.53
N ALA A 184 5.63 10.80 -12.99
CA ALA A 184 4.47 10.08 -13.53
C ALA A 184 3.86 10.70 -14.79
N PHE A 185 3.85 12.04 -14.90
CA PHE A 185 3.06 12.76 -15.92
C PHE A 185 3.86 13.84 -16.67
N GLY A 186 5.17 13.94 -16.44
CA GLY A 186 6.04 14.93 -17.06
C GLY A 186 5.82 16.37 -16.57
N SER A 187 5.02 16.58 -15.52
CA SER A 187 4.70 17.90 -14.97
C SER A 187 4.34 17.78 -13.49
N SER A 188 4.80 18.74 -12.68
CA SER A 188 4.49 18.81 -11.24
C SER A 188 3.05 19.26 -10.93
N GLU A 189 2.28 19.65 -11.95
CA GLU A 189 0.91 20.11 -11.78
C GLU A 189 0.02 18.98 -11.22
N VAL A 190 -0.67 19.29 -10.12
CA VAL A 190 -1.60 18.39 -9.45
C VAL A 190 -3.02 18.67 -9.94
N THR A 191 -3.67 17.67 -10.51
CA THR A 191 -5.07 17.73 -10.94
C THR A 191 -5.84 16.51 -10.45
N THR A 192 -7.16 16.62 -10.37
CA THR A 192 -8.02 15.49 -9.96
C THR A 192 -7.88 14.31 -10.94
N ASP A 193 -7.73 14.60 -12.23
CA ASP A 193 -7.48 13.59 -13.27
C ASP A 193 -6.16 12.84 -13.05
N ARG A 194 -5.07 13.54 -12.70
CA ARG A 194 -3.77 12.89 -12.43
C ARG A 194 -3.79 12.09 -11.13
N ILE A 195 -4.50 12.57 -10.10
CA ILE A 195 -4.70 11.83 -8.85
C ILE A 195 -5.46 10.53 -9.12
N SER A 196 -6.61 10.60 -9.81
CA SER A 196 -7.41 9.41 -10.11
C SER A 196 -6.67 8.43 -11.00
N LYS A 197 -5.95 8.92 -12.02
CA LYS A 197 -5.14 8.08 -12.90
C LYS A 197 -4.05 7.33 -12.15
N ALA A 198 -3.29 8.02 -11.30
CA ALA A 198 -2.22 7.39 -10.51
C ALA A 198 -2.77 6.34 -9.54
N LEU A 199 -3.81 6.66 -8.77
CA LEU A 199 -4.47 5.70 -7.89
C LEU A 199 -5.01 4.48 -8.65
N ALA A 200 -5.66 4.70 -9.79
CA ALA A 200 -6.19 3.62 -10.61
C ALA A 200 -5.07 2.73 -11.19
N GLN A 201 -3.91 3.29 -11.56
CA GLN A 201 -2.75 2.49 -11.96
C GLN A 201 -2.26 1.60 -10.82
N PHE A 202 -2.13 2.15 -9.60
CA PHE A 202 -1.73 1.37 -8.44
C PHE A 202 -2.72 0.22 -8.16
N VAL A 203 -4.03 0.51 -8.13
CA VAL A 203 -5.06 -0.51 -7.88
C VAL A 203 -5.08 -1.59 -8.98
N ARG A 204 -4.96 -1.21 -10.27
CA ARG A 204 -4.89 -2.19 -11.36
C ARG A 204 -3.60 -3.03 -11.34
N SER A 205 -2.56 -2.56 -10.66
CA SER A 205 -1.31 -3.32 -10.52
C SER A 205 -1.45 -4.50 -9.56
N ILE A 206 -2.45 -4.49 -8.67
CA ILE A 206 -2.65 -5.53 -7.64
C ILE A 206 -3.30 -6.76 -8.28
N VAL A 207 -2.47 -7.64 -8.84
CA VAL A 207 -2.91 -8.84 -9.56
C VAL A 207 -2.33 -10.08 -8.91
N SER A 208 -3.21 -11.02 -8.53
CA SER A 208 -2.85 -12.33 -7.97
C SER A 208 -2.85 -13.40 -9.06
N TYR A 209 -1.68 -14.02 -9.26
CA TYR A 209 -1.45 -15.07 -10.26
C TYR A 209 -0.36 -16.08 -9.83
N GLU A 210 0.08 -16.08 -8.57
CA GLU A 210 1.15 -16.95 -8.06
C GLU A 210 0.70 -17.88 -6.92
N SER A 211 -0.61 -18.07 -6.73
CA SER A 211 -1.15 -18.96 -5.70
C SER A 211 -0.82 -20.44 -5.95
N LYS A 212 -1.05 -21.30 -4.94
CA LYS A 212 -0.92 -22.76 -5.09
C LYS A 212 -1.77 -23.29 -6.26
N TYR A 213 -2.96 -22.72 -6.48
CA TYR A 213 -3.79 -22.99 -7.64
C TYR A 213 -3.08 -22.63 -8.95
N ASP A 214 -2.49 -21.45 -9.07
CA ASP A 214 -1.84 -20.99 -10.31
C ASP A 214 -0.65 -21.88 -10.69
N ILE A 215 0.15 -22.27 -9.68
CA ILE A 215 1.27 -23.20 -9.83
C ILE A 215 0.77 -24.57 -10.32
N GLY A 216 -0.35 -25.07 -9.80
CA GLY A 216 -0.95 -26.33 -10.23
C GLY A 216 -1.59 -26.24 -11.61
N ARG A 217 -2.27 -25.13 -11.88
CA ARG A 217 -2.97 -24.84 -13.14
C ARG A 217 -2.01 -24.79 -14.31
N ALA A 218 -0.80 -24.28 -14.13
CA ALA A 218 0.25 -24.25 -15.14
C ALA A 218 0.76 -25.65 -15.55
N GLN A 219 0.48 -26.70 -14.77
CA GLN A 219 0.99 -28.06 -15.02
C GLN A 219 0.01 -28.95 -15.80
N VAL A 220 -1.18 -28.43 -16.15
CA VAL A 220 -2.24 -29.23 -16.79
C VAL A 220 -2.93 -28.45 -17.92
N ASN A 221 -3.68 -29.17 -18.76
CA ASN A 221 -4.35 -28.57 -19.92
C ASN A 221 -5.60 -27.74 -19.58
N GLY A 222 -6.23 -27.97 -18.43
CA GLY A 222 -7.45 -27.26 -18.04
C GLY A 222 -7.71 -27.29 -16.53
N PRO A 223 -8.51 -26.36 -16.02
CA PRO A 223 -8.71 -26.19 -14.58
C PRO A 223 -9.41 -27.39 -13.93
N GLY A 224 -10.25 -28.12 -14.68
CA GLY A 224 -10.95 -29.31 -14.21
C GLY A 224 -10.09 -30.58 -14.10
N ALA A 225 -8.87 -30.61 -14.67
CA ALA A 225 -7.98 -31.77 -14.55
C ALA A 225 -7.36 -31.82 -13.13
N PRO A 226 -7.14 -32.99 -12.51
CA PRO A 226 -6.46 -33.07 -11.21
C PRO A 226 -5.09 -32.38 -11.24
N PHE A 227 -4.81 -31.51 -10.27
CA PHE A 227 -3.50 -30.87 -10.18
C PHE A 227 -2.55 -31.76 -9.36
N PRO A 228 -1.32 -31.99 -9.84
CA PRO A 228 -0.37 -32.89 -9.16
C PRO A 228 0.16 -32.33 -7.83
N ASN A 229 0.13 -31.01 -7.65
CA ASN A 229 0.54 -30.34 -6.39
C ASN A 229 -0.60 -30.21 -5.36
N PHE A 230 -1.79 -30.74 -5.67
CA PHE A 230 -2.94 -30.73 -4.78
C PHE A 230 -3.06 -32.07 -4.05
N THR A 231 -3.53 -32.01 -2.80
CA THR A 231 -4.02 -33.19 -2.08
C THR A 231 -5.28 -33.74 -2.74
N ALA A 232 -5.67 -34.97 -2.36
CA ALA A 232 -6.93 -35.55 -2.83
C ALA A 232 -8.15 -34.69 -2.44
N GLN A 233 -8.14 -34.11 -1.24
CA GLN A 233 -9.22 -33.24 -0.75
C GLN A 233 -9.29 -31.92 -1.54
N GLU A 234 -8.16 -31.28 -1.84
CA GLU A 234 -8.13 -30.06 -2.65
C GLU A 234 -8.61 -30.32 -4.09
N ASN A 235 -8.22 -31.46 -4.68
CA ASN A 235 -8.70 -31.85 -6.01
C ASN A 235 -10.20 -32.20 -6.00
N GLN A 236 -10.71 -32.83 -4.93
CA GLN A 236 -12.15 -33.08 -4.77
C GLN A 236 -12.93 -31.76 -4.66
N GLY A 237 -12.46 -30.81 -3.86
CA GLY A 237 -13.07 -29.49 -3.72
C GLY A 237 -13.10 -28.73 -5.04
N LYS A 238 -11.98 -28.76 -5.77
CA LYS A 238 -11.89 -28.19 -7.11
C LYS A 238 -12.89 -28.83 -8.07
N GLN A 239 -13.00 -30.16 -8.06
CA GLN A 239 -13.98 -30.86 -8.89
C GLN A 239 -15.39 -30.35 -8.60
N LEU A 240 -15.79 -30.27 -7.32
CA LEU A 240 -17.10 -29.73 -6.92
C LEU A 240 -17.30 -28.29 -7.41
N PHE A 241 -16.26 -27.45 -7.34
CA PHE A 241 -16.33 -26.05 -7.75
C PHE A 241 -16.61 -25.87 -9.26
N PHE A 242 -15.94 -26.65 -10.11
CA PHE A 242 -16.06 -26.55 -11.57
C PHE A 242 -17.22 -27.36 -12.16
N GLN A 243 -17.64 -28.44 -11.50
CA GLN A 243 -18.69 -29.32 -11.98
C GLN A 243 -20.07 -28.68 -11.83
N THR A 244 -20.95 -28.91 -12.79
CA THR A 244 -22.31 -28.35 -12.78
C THR A 244 -23.20 -29.04 -11.75
N ILE A 245 -24.24 -28.34 -11.29
CA ILE A 245 -25.19 -28.86 -10.30
C ILE A 245 -25.83 -30.19 -10.73
N PRO A 246 -26.34 -30.36 -11.97
CA PRO A 246 -26.92 -31.63 -12.40
C PRO A 246 -25.94 -32.82 -12.38
N ASN A 247 -24.63 -32.53 -12.36
CA ASN A 247 -23.58 -33.53 -12.29
C ASN A 247 -23.02 -33.69 -10.87
N GLY A 248 -23.65 -33.12 -9.83
CA GLY A 248 -23.22 -33.23 -8.43
C GLY A 248 -22.11 -32.27 -8.01
N GLY A 249 -21.90 -31.19 -8.78
CA GLY A 249 -21.04 -30.06 -8.39
C GLY A 249 -21.83 -28.84 -7.92
N GLY A 250 -21.14 -27.71 -7.73
CA GLY A 250 -21.72 -26.46 -7.24
C GLY A 250 -21.87 -25.38 -8.32
N ALA A 251 -21.40 -25.63 -9.55
CA ALA A 251 -21.37 -24.67 -10.65
C ALA A 251 -20.76 -23.30 -10.29
N CYS A 252 -19.89 -23.24 -9.28
CA CYS A 252 -19.37 -22.00 -8.71
C CYS A 252 -18.60 -21.17 -9.75
N PHE A 253 -17.89 -21.86 -10.66
CA PHE A 253 -17.18 -21.24 -11.78
C PHE A 253 -18.11 -20.47 -12.73
N GLY A 254 -19.42 -20.74 -12.75
CA GLY A 254 -20.39 -20.01 -13.57
C GLY A 254 -20.52 -18.52 -13.23
N CYS A 255 -20.24 -18.15 -11.98
CA CYS A 255 -20.19 -16.74 -11.55
C CYS A 255 -18.74 -16.28 -11.27
N HIS A 256 -17.90 -17.18 -10.76
CA HIS A 256 -16.49 -16.92 -10.46
C HIS A 256 -15.59 -17.45 -11.58
N THR A 257 -15.80 -16.94 -12.78
CA THR A 257 -15.17 -17.39 -14.03
C THR A 257 -13.69 -16.98 -14.13
N THR A 258 -13.03 -17.44 -15.19
CA THR A 258 -11.65 -17.09 -15.56
C THR A 258 -10.57 -17.48 -14.54
N GLU A 259 -9.31 -17.43 -14.93
CA GLU A 259 -8.19 -17.68 -14.00
C GLU A 259 -8.04 -16.56 -12.94
N ALA A 260 -8.65 -15.38 -13.16
CA ALA A 260 -8.73 -14.32 -12.16
C ALA A 260 -9.88 -14.50 -11.15
N PHE A 261 -10.74 -15.53 -11.33
CA PHE A 261 -11.93 -15.80 -10.51
C PHE A 261 -12.90 -14.61 -10.40
N VAL A 262 -12.88 -13.74 -11.40
CA VAL A 262 -13.76 -12.58 -11.57
C VAL A 262 -14.89 -12.93 -12.53
N SER A 263 -16.01 -12.25 -12.36
CA SER A 263 -17.20 -12.47 -13.17
C SER A 263 -17.07 -11.89 -14.58
N ALA A 264 -17.17 -12.73 -15.61
CA ALA A 264 -17.05 -12.39 -17.03
C ALA A 264 -18.37 -11.86 -17.66
N ASP A 265 -19.03 -10.90 -17.00
CA ASP A 265 -20.18 -10.11 -17.52
C ASP A 265 -21.65 -10.62 -17.39
N PRO A 266 -22.06 -11.42 -16.39
CA PRO A 266 -23.49 -11.54 -16.07
C PRO A 266 -24.05 -10.30 -15.34
N GLY A 267 -23.23 -9.28 -15.07
CA GLY A 267 -23.59 -8.15 -14.19
C GLY A 267 -23.67 -8.55 -12.71
N PRO A 268 -24.15 -7.64 -11.84
CA PRO A 268 -24.34 -7.95 -10.43
C PRO A 268 -25.39 -9.07 -10.28
N GLN A 269 -25.25 -9.91 -9.25
CA GLN A 269 -26.09 -11.08 -8.99
C GLN A 269 -26.73 -11.00 -7.60
N ASN A 270 -27.87 -11.65 -7.44
CA ASN A 270 -28.44 -11.94 -6.12
C ASN A 270 -28.13 -13.41 -5.81
N ASN A 271 -27.47 -13.66 -4.67
CA ASN A 271 -27.11 -15.00 -4.21
C ASN A 271 -28.08 -15.59 -3.18
N GLY A 272 -29.24 -14.96 -2.99
CA GLY A 272 -30.28 -15.40 -2.06
C GLY A 272 -29.91 -15.28 -0.59
N ILE A 273 -28.99 -14.37 -0.20
CA ILE A 273 -28.66 -14.17 1.22
C ILE A 273 -29.85 -13.67 2.05
N ASP A 274 -30.75 -12.92 1.40
CA ASP A 274 -31.98 -12.41 1.97
C ASP A 274 -33.16 -12.82 1.08
N ILE A 275 -34.31 -13.12 1.70
CA ILE A 275 -35.57 -13.40 0.97
C ILE A 275 -36.11 -12.14 0.28
N ILE A 276 -35.85 -10.97 0.85
CA ILE A 276 -36.20 -9.67 0.29
C ILE A 276 -35.18 -8.62 0.76
N SER A 277 -34.78 -7.74 -0.16
CA SER A 277 -33.94 -6.59 0.16
C SER A 277 -34.77 -5.49 0.82
N THR A 278 -34.38 -5.04 2.01
CA THR A 278 -35.16 -4.04 2.79
C THR A 278 -34.39 -2.75 3.07
N SER A 279 -33.07 -2.83 3.24
CA SER A 279 -32.22 -1.68 3.62
C SER A 279 -31.06 -1.42 2.66
N ASP A 280 -30.63 -2.42 1.90
CA ASP A 280 -29.60 -2.31 0.88
C ASP A 280 -30.12 -2.96 -0.40
N PHE A 281 -30.35 -2.16 -1.44
CA PHE A 281 -30.88 -2.66 -2.71
C PHE A 281 -29.77 -3.00 -3.71
N GLY A 282 -28.50 -2.94 -3.30
CA GLY A 282 -27.35 -3.21 -4.16
C GLY A 282 -27.37 -2.33 -5.41
N ALA A 283 -27.16 -2.93 -6.57
CA ALA A 283 -27.23 -2.28 -7.86
C ALA A 283 -28.61 -1.66 -8.17
N GLY A 284 -29.67 -2.05 -7.45
CA GLY A 284 -30.99 -1.43 -7.54
C GLY A 284 -31.00 0.04 -7.12
N GLU A 285 -30.04 0.49 -6.31
CA GLU A 285 -29.89 1.91 -5.95
C GLU A 285 -29.24 2.71 -7.09
N THR A 286 -28.35 2.08 -7.83
CA THR A 286 -27.68 2.67 -9.01
C THR A 286 -28.63 2.70 -10.21
N PHE A 287 -29.48 1.67 -10.34
CA PHE A 287 -30.37 1.47 -11.48
C PHE A 287 -31.83 1.27 -11.03
N PRO A 288 -32.46 2.28 -10.39
CA PRO A 288 -33.75 2.13 -9.71
C PRO A 288 -34.92 1.76 -10.64
N ASN A 289 -34.80 2.08 -11.94
CA ASN A 289 -35.83 1.83 -12.93
C ASN A 289 -35.74 0.44 -13.59
N ILE A 290 -34.80 -0.41 -13.16
CA ILE A 290 -34.59 -1.74 -13.73
C ILE A 290 -34.74 -2.79 -12.62
N PRO A 291 -35.95 -3.38 -12.47
CA PRO A 291 -36.28 -4.23 -11.32
C PRO A 291 -35.32 -5.40 -11.06
N ILE A 292 -34.67 -5.93 -12.10
CA ILE A 292 -33.74 -7.05 -11.96
C ILE A 292 -32.55 -6.74 -11.03
N PHE A 293 -32.16 -5.47 -10.89
CA PHE A 293 -31.00 -5.09 -10.08
C PHE A 293 -31.28 -4.99 -8.58
N GLN A 294 -32.54 -5.07 -8.15
CA GLN A 294 -32.92 -5.04 -6.74
C GLN A 294 -32.24 -6.19 -5.98
N GLY A 295 -31.43 -5.86 -4.97
CA GLY A 295 -30.70 -6.84 -4.16
C GLY A 295 -29.57 -7.56 -4.89
N ARG A 296 -29.08 -7.01 -6.01
CA ARG A 296 -27.98 -7.62 -6.78
C ARG A 296 -26.67 -6.92 -6.49
N PHE A 297 -25.62 -7.69 -6.28
CA PHE A 297 -24.29 -7.21 -5.95
C PHE A 297 -23.23 -7.75 -6.91
N LYS A 298 -22.16 -6.99 -7.09
CA LYS A 298 -21.01 -7.38 -7.89
C LYS A 298 -20.38 -8.65 -7.32
N THR A 299 -20.13 -9.63 -8.20
CA THR A 299 -19.37 -10.84 -7.85
C THR A 299 -17.88 -10.51 -7.74
N SER A 300 -17.32 -10.57 -6.53
CA SER A 300 -15.90 -10.31 -6.27
C SER A 300 -15.00 -11.47 -6.73
N THR A 301 -13.69 -11.21 -6.86
CA THR A 301 -12.70 -12.28 -7.07
C THR A 301 -12.69 -13.23 -5.88
N LEU A 302 -12.37 -14.50 -6.12
CA LEU A 302 -12.05 -15.47 -5.06
C LEU A 302 -10.54 -15.63 -4.82
N LYS A 303 -9.68 -14.92 -5.57
CA LYS A 303 -8.25 -14.86 -5.25
C LYS A 303 -8.06 -14.23 -3.88
N ASN A 304 -7.24 -14.86 -3.04
CA ASN A 304 -7.00 -14.47 -1.64
C ASN A 304 -8.25 -14.47 -0.75
N ILE A 305 -9.32 -15.18 -1.09
CA ILE A 305 -10.56 -15.20 -0.30
C ILE A 305 -10.36 -15.66 1.16
N GLU A 306 -9.32 -16.45 1.43
CA GLU A 306 -8.96 -16.85 2.80
C GLU A 306 -8.55 -15.66 3.69
N LEU A 307 -8.00 -14.59 3.10
CA LEU A 307 -7.46 -13.44 3.82
C LEU A 307 -8.46 -12.29 4.01
N THR A 308 -9.63 -12.38 3.36
CA THR A 308 -10.59 -11.28 3.24
C THR A 308 -11.89 -11.56 4.01
N ALA A 309 -11.81 -12.28 5.12
CA ALA A 309 -12.93 -12.38 6.04
C ALA A 309 -13.16 -11.02 6.74
N PRO A 310 -14.40 -10.69 7.13
CA PRO A 310 -15.63 -11.45 6.88
C PRO A 310 -16.17 -11.32 5.44
N TYR A 311 -17.21 -12.09 5.10
CA TYR A 311 -17.70 -12.29 3.75
C TYR A 311 -19.08 -11.68 3.52
N MET A 312 -19.41 -11.55 2.22
CA MET A 312 -20.60 -10.89 1.68
C MET A 312 -20.51 -9.35 1.72
N HIS A 313 -21.48 -8.67 1.11
CA HIS A 313 -21.47 -7.22 0.97
C HIS A 313 -21.56 -6.47 2.32
N ASP A 314 -21.99 -7.14 3.38
CA ASP A 314 -22.17 -6.59 4.72
C ASP A 314 -21.37 -7.32 5.81
N GLY A 315 -20.50 -8.27 5.41
CA GLY A 315 -19.61 -8.97 6.34
C GLY A 315 -20.33 -9.88 7.35
N ARG A 316 -21.58 -10.31 7.10
CA ARG A 316 -22.36 -11.10 8.08
C ARG A 316 -21.85 -12.54 8.28
N MET A 317 -21.01 -13.04 7.37
CA MET A 317 -20.41 -14.38 7.47
C MET A 317 -18.94 -14.28 7.84
N GLN A 318 -18.52 -14.94 8.91
CA GLN A 318 -17.16 -14.87 9.45
C GLN A 318 -16.19 -15.90 8.85
N THR A 319 -16.72 -16.97 8.25
CA THR A 319 -15.93 -18.14 7.81
C THR A 319 -16.35 -18.63 6.42
N LEU A 320 -15.43 -19.24 5.68
CA LEU A 320 -15.73 -19.88 4.39
C LEU A 320 -16.74 -21.03 4.56
N GLU A 321 -16.72 -21.69 5.70
CA GLU A 321 -17.66 -22.73 6.09
C GLU A 321 -19.11 -22.18 6.10
N GLN A 322 -19.34 -21.00 6.70
CA GLN A 322 -20.66 -20.34 6.66
C GLN A 322 -21.07 -19.94 5.25
N VAL A 323 -20.12 -19.49 4.41
CA VAL A 323 -20.38 -19.18 3.00
C VAL A 323 -20.80 -20.44 2.25
N ILE A 324 -20.11 -21.56 2.46
CA ILE A 324 -20.45 -22.83 1.81
C ILE A 324 -21.78 -23.36 2.31
N ASP A 325 -22.07 -23.27 3.61
CA ASP A 325 -23.38 -23.64 4.17
C ASP A 325 -24.51 -22.81 3.55
N HIS A 326 -24.27 -21.52 3.29
CA HIS A 326 -25.22 -20.66 2.57
C HIS A 326 -25.58 -21.23 1.18
N TYR A 327 -24.58 -21.46 0.35
CA TYR A 327 -24.79 -22.02 -0.99
C TYR A 327 -25.27 -23.47 -0.97
N ASN A 328 -25.02 -24.22 0.11
CA ASN A 328 -25.41 -25.62 0.21
C ASN A 328 -26.91 -25.78 0.43
N THR A 329 -27.49 -25.03 1.38
CA THR A 329 -28.90 -25.21 1.78
C THR A 329 -29.69 -23.94 2.10
N ASN A 330 -29.06 -22.77 2.26
CA ASN A 330 -29.73 -21.58 2.82
C ASN A 330 -30.05 -20.48 1.80
N ILE A 331 -29.92 -20.76 0.50
CA ILE A 331 -30.30 -19.83 -0.57
C ILE A 331 -31.80 -19.52 -0.45
N GLN A 332 -32.13 -18.24 -0.29
CA GLN A 332 -33.50 -17.75 -0.22
C GLN A 332 -34.09 -17.47 -1.61
N PRO A 333 -35.42 -17.65 -1.79
CA PRO A 333 -36.12 -17.38 -3.05
C PRO A 333 -36.34 -15.88 -3.26
N HIS A 334 -35.27 -15.09 -3.35
CA HIS A 334 -35.38 -13.66 -3.62
C HIS A 334 -36.03 -13.42 -5.00
N PRO A 335 -36.90 -12.42 -5.19
CA PRO A 335 -37.57 -12.16 -6.48
C PRO A 335 -36.62 -11.93 -7.67
N THR A 336 -35.38 -11.56 -7.40
CA THR A 336 -34.32 -11.33 -8.41
C THR A 336 -33.17 -12.33 -8.31
N LEU A 337 -33.36 -13.46 -7.61
CA LEU A 337 -32.37 -14.52 -7.45
C LEU A 337 -31.71 -14.85 -8.80
N SER A 338 -30.39 -15.09 -8.79
CA SER A 338 -29.69 -15.46 -10.01
C SER A 338 -30.23 -16.78 -10.56
N ALA A 339 -30.52 -16.85 -11.86
CA ALA A 339 -31.02 -18.06 -12.51
C ALA A 339 -30.03 -19.24 -12.44
N ALA A 340 -28.74 -18.96 -12.17
CA ALA A 340 -27.73 -20.00 -11.91
C ALA A 340 -27.94 -20.71 -10.55
N LEU A 341 -28.76 -20.15 -9.67
CA LEU A 341 -29.07 -20.64 -8.32
C LEU A 341 -30.52 -21.11 -8.19
N THR A 342 -31.21 -21.31 -9.31
CA THR A 342 -32.56 -21.90 -9.34
C THR A 342 -32.54 -23.28 -9.99
N ASP A 343 -33.39 -24.18 -9.51
CA ASP A 343 -33.63 -25.49 -10.10
C ASP A 343 -34.59 -25.42 -11.30
N ALA A 344 -34.99 -26.58 -11.84
CA ALA A 344 -35.91 -26.67 -12.98
C ALA A 344 -37.34 -26.14 -12.69
N ASN A 345 -37.69 -25.96 -11.41
CA ASN A 345 -38.98 -25.42 -10.96
C ASN A 345 -38.89 -23.93 -10.59
N ASN A 346 -37.75 -23.27 -10.84
CA ASN A 346 -37.41 -21.92 -10.38
C ASN A 346 -37.29 -21.76 -8.86
N GLU A 347 -37.09 -22.85 -8.12
CA GLU A 347 -36.87 -22.82 -6.67
C GLU A 347 -35.36 -22.75 -6.37
N PRO A 348 -34.93 -22.21 -5.22
CA PRO A 348 -33.52 -22.19 -4.84
C PRO A 348 -32.89 -23.58 -4.88
N VAL A 349 -31.71 -23.69 -5.50
CA VAL A 349 -30.98 -24.96 -5.56
C VAL A 349 -30.56 -25.43 -4.16
N GLN A 350 -30.59 -26.74 -3.95
CA GLN A 350 -30.11 -27.40 -2.75
C GLN A 350 -28.97 -28.35 -3.16
N LEU A 351 -27.73 -27.97 -2.87
CA LEU A 351 -26.55 -28.75 -3.30
C LEU A 351 -26.42 -30.05 -2.50
N ASN A 352 -26.89 -30.05 -1.25
CA ASN A 352 -26.89 -31.21 -0.34
C ASN A 352 -25.52 -31.90 -0.21
N PHE A 353 -24.44 -31.11 -0.25
CA PHE A 353 -23.09 -31.59 0.02
C PHE A 353 -22.95 -32.10 1.44
N SER A 354 -22.27 -33.23 1.59
CA SER A 354 -21.85 -33.76 2.88
C SER A 354 -20.79 -32.86 3.53
N ASP A 355 -20.56 -33.03 4.84
CA ASP A 355 -19.51 -32.28 5.54
C ASP A 355 -18.12 -32.48 4.93
N SER A 356 -17.82 -33.67 4.41
CA SER A 356 -16.55 -33.93 3.71
C SER A 356 -16.44 -33.15 2.39
N GLN A 357 -17.55 -33.02 1.64
CA GLN A 357 -17.57 -32.25 0.40
C GLN A 357 -17.46 -30.74 0.67
N LYS A 358 -18.14 -30.23 1.71
CA LYS A 358 -17.99 -28.84 2.16
C LYS A 358 -16.55 -28.53 2.59
N ALA A 359 -15.95 -29.40 3.40
CA ALA A 359 -14.55 -29.27 3.80
C ALA A 359 -13.59 -29.33 2.59
N ALA A 360 -13.89 -30.15 1.59
CA ALA A 360 -13.12 -30.19 0.35
C ALA A 360 -13.18 -28.86 -0.42
N LEU A 361 -14.36 -28.25 -0.54
CA LEU A 361 -14.51 -26.91 -1.14
C LEU A 361 -13.72 -25.85 -0.39
N VAL A 362 -13.78 -25.82 0.95
CA VAL A 362 -12.94 -24.90 1.76
C VAL A 362 -11.46 -25.13 1.45
N ALA A 363 -11.01 -26.39 1.42
CA ALA A 363 -9.61 -26.72 1.13
C ALA A 363 -9.18 -26.21 -0.25
N PHE A 364 -10.05 -26.33 -1.26
CA PHE A 364 -9.82 -25.76 -2.58
C PHE A 364 -9.73 -24.23 -2.55
N LEU A 365 -10.66 -23.53 -1.90
CA LEU A 365 -10.65 -22.06 -1.85
C LEU A 365 -9.39 -21.50 -1.20
N ARG A 366 -8.83 -22.17 -0.18
CA ARG A 366 -7.53 -21.80 0.42
C ARG A 366 -6.35 -21.95 -0.54
N THR A 367 -6.47 -22.76 -1.60
CA THR A 367 -5.42 -22.84 -2.64
C THR A 367 -5.34 -21.60 -3.53
N LEU A 368 -6.35 -20.72 -3.47
CA LEU A 368 -6.42 -19.45 -4.21
C LEU A 368 -5.65 -18.31 -3.51
N THR A 369 -5.03 -18.59 -2.36
CA THR A 369 -4.22 -17.63 -1.60
C THR A 369 -2.82 -17.51 -2.20
N ASP A 370 -2.50 -16.30 -2.66
CA ASP A 370 -1.21 -15.81 -3.10
C ASP A 370 -0.63 -14.92 -2.00
N THR A 371 0.31 -15.49 -1.25
CA THR A 371 0.93 -14.82 -0.11
C THR A 371 1.86 -13.68 -0.52
N THR A 372 2.28 -13.61 -1.80
CA THR A 372 3.17 -12.56 -2.28
C THR A 372 2.47 -11.19 -2.28
N ILE A 373 1.15 -11.16 -2.53
CA ILE A 373 0.33 -9.94 -2.50
C ILE A 373 0.44 -9.21 -1.16
N ALA A 374 0.43 -9.96 -0.06
CA ALA A 374 0.44 -9.41 1.29
C ALA A 374 1.80 -8.81 1.68
N THR A 375 2.89 -9.32 1.10
CA THR A 375 4.27 -9.01 1.55
C THR A 375 5.12 -8.26 0.54
N ALA A 376 4.69 -8.14 -0.73
CA ALA A 376 5.50 -7.52 -1.77
C ALA A 376 5.68 -6.01 -1.52
N GLU A 377 6.93 -5.54 -1.63
CA GLU A 377 7.28 -4.14 -1.38
C GLU A 377 6.46 -3.18 -2.25
N LYS A 378 6.26 -3.49 -3.53
CA LYS A 378 5.51 -2.66 -4.50
C LYS A 378 4.07 -2.36 -4.11
N TRP A 379 3.52 -3.09 -3.16
CA TRP A 379 2.14 -2.95 -2.69
C TRP A 379 2.04 -2.56 -1.21
N SER A 380 3.17 -2.47 -0.50
CA SER A 380 3.26 -2.14 0.92
C SER A 380 3.24 -0.62 1.20
N ASN A 381 3.10 -0.21 2.45
CA ASN A 381 3.14 1.20 2.84
C ASN A 381 4.50 1.86 2.48
N PRO A 382 4.55 2.91 1.65
CA PRO A 382 5.80 3.62 1.32
C PRO A 382 6.19 4.68 2.36
N PHE A 383 5.40 4.92 3.41
CA PHE A 383 5.72 5.85 4.48
C PHE A 383 6.39 5.12 5.63
N MET A 384 7.42 5.73 6.24
CA MET A 384 8.00 5.18 7.46
C MET A 384 7.24 5.68 8.68
N ASN A 385 7.03 4.78 9.64
CA ASN A 385 6.52 5.17 10.95
C ASN A 385 7.67 5.76 11.79
N ASN A 386 7.50 7.00 12.25
CA ASN A 386 8.46 7.75 13.07
C ASN A 386 8.79 7.08 14.42
N THR A 387 8.14 5.97 14.76
CA THR A 387 8.37 5.22 16.00
C THR A 387 9.55 4.26 15.93
N ASN A 388 10.10 3.97 14.75
CA ASN A 388 11.21 3.03 14.59
C ASN A 388 12.27 3.57 13.64
N LEU A 389 12.97 4.63 14.07
CA LEU A 389 14.08 5.25 13.34
C LEU A 389 15.35 4.39 13.41
N VAL A 390 15.26 3.16 12.90
CA VAL A 390 16.36 2.18 12.89
C VAL A 390 16.89 2.04 11.48
N VAL A 391 18.18 2.32 11.29
CA VAL A 391 18.92 2.02 10.07
C VAL A 391 19.16 0.51 10.02
N THR A 392 18.60 -0.17 9.02
CA THR A 392 18.64 -1.65 8.89
C THR A 392 19.51 -2.14 7.75
N ASN A 393 20.02 -1.23 6.90
CA ASN A 393 20.93 -1.58 5.81
C ASN A 393 22.12 -0.60 5.70
N GLN A 394 23.09 -0.98 4.87
CA GLN A 394 24.36 -0.26 4.70
C GLN A 394 24.37 0.73 3.52
N ASN A 395 23.31 0.77 2.72
CA ASN A 395 23.21 1.53 1.48
C ASN A 395 22.94 3.02 1.76
N ASP A 396 23.26 3.88 0.77
CA ASP A 396 23.03 5.33 0.87
C ASP A 396 21.55 5.72 0.73
N SER A 397 20.73 4.88 0.09
CA SER A 397 19.31 5.12 -0.18
C SER A 397 18.48 3.82 -0.13
N GLY A 398 17.15 3.93 -0.18
CA GLY A 398 16.21 2.81 -0.08
C GLY A 398 15.81 2.45 1.35
N ILE A 399 14.88 1.50 1.50
CA ILE A 399 14.23 1.16 2.78
C ILE A 399 15.23 0.77 3.86
N GLY A 400 15.29 1.56 4.93
CA GLY A 400 16.16 1.30 6.08
C GLY A 400 17.59 1.82 5.93
N SER A 401 17.88 2.56 4.86
CA SER A 401 19.14 3.31 4.71
C SER A 401 19.20 4.48 5.68
N LEU A 402 20.41 4.94 6.03
CA LEU A 402 20.58 6.11 6.89
C LEU A 402 19.87 7.35 6.33
N ARG A 403 19.92 7.56 5.00
CA ARG A 403 19.25 8.70 4.37
C ARG A 403 17.73 8.60 4.47
N SER A 404 17.16 7.42 4.23
CA SER A 404 15.71 7.22 4.42
C SER A 404 15.32 7.52 5.87
N ILE A 405 16.09 7.06 6.86
CA ILE A 405 15.77 7.25 8.28
C ILE A 405 16.00 8.71 8.72
N MET A 406 17.03 9.38 8.17
CA MET A 406 17.33 10.80 8.38
C MET A 406 16.26 11.73 7.83
N ASN A 407 15.71 11.35 6.68
CA ASN A 407 14.50 11.93 6.16
C ASN A 407 13.44 11.78 7.26
N CYS A 408 13.06 10.57 7.66
CA CYS A 408 11.94 10.36 8.60
C CYS A 408 12.07 10.96 10.01
N ALA A 409 13.28 11.24 10.48
CA ALA A 409 13.49 11.79 11.81
C ALA A 409 13.10 13.28 11.92
N GLY A 410 12.47 13.66 13.02
CA GLY A 410 12.17 15.03 13.42
C GLY A 410 13.22 15.64 14.37
N ASN A 411 12.95 16.86 14.85
CA ASN A 411 13.77 17.49 15.89
C ASN A 411 13.59 16.75 17.23
N GLY A 412 14.68 16.40 17.89
CA GLY A 412 14.71 15.68 19.17
C GLY A 412 14.80 14.16 19.02
N ASP A 413 14.68 13.64 17.80
CA ASP A 413 14.66 12.21 17.56
C ASP A 413 16.04 11.55 17.69
N THR A 414 16.02 10.24 17.98
CA THR A 414 17.21 9.40 18.03
C THR A 414 17.14 8.33 16.95
N ILE A 415 18.06 8.40 16.00
CA ILE A 415 18.31 7.37 14.99
C ILE A 415 19.18 6.29 15.59
N ARG A 416 18.73 5.05 15.43
CA ARG A 416 19.41 3.83 15.88
C ARG A 416 19.95 3.06 14.69
N PHE A 417 20.93 2.20 14.91
CA PHE A 417 21.42 1.26 13.90
C PHE A 417 21.11 -0.16 14.34
N ALA A 418 20.58 -0.96 13.42
CA ALA A 418 20.31 -2.37 13.64
C ALA A 418 21.62 -3.14 13.82
N SER A 419 21.56 -4.28 14.49
CA SER A 419 22.77 -5.00 14.91
C SER A 419 23.61 -5.59 13.80
N ASN A 420 23.04 -5.73 12.61
CA ASN A 420 23.71 -6.18 11.38
C ASN A 420 24.32 -5.02 10.58
N VAL A 421 24.15 -3.77 11.01
CA VAL A 421 24.68 -2.58 10.32
C VAL A 421 25.95 -2.12 11.02
N ASP A 422 27.10 -2.57 10.53
CA ASP A 422 28.42 -2.17 11.03
C ASP A 422 29.00 -0.96 10.27
N THR A 423 28.60 -0.77 9.01
CA THR A 423 29.04 0.31 8.14
C THR A 423 27.85 0.91 7.37
N VAL A 424 27.83 2.24 7.22
CA VAL A 424 26.93 2.96 6.31
C VAL A 424 27.74 3.71 5.27
N PHE A 425 27.35 3.58 4.00
CA PHE A 425 27.98 4.26 2.87
C PHE A 425 27.14 5.45 2.42
N LEU A 426 27.77 6.62 2.31
CA LEU A 426 27.21 7.85 1.74
C LEU A 426 27.82 8.06 0.35
N ASN A 427 27.01 8.05 -0.71
CA ASN A 427 27.47 8.29 -2.08
C ASN A 427 27.32 9.78 -2.45
N ILE A 428 26.40 10.49 -1.78
CA ILE A 428 26.21 11.95 -1.86
C ILE A 428 26.26 12.59 -0.46
N PRO A 429 26.54 13.90 -0.33
CA PRO A 429 26.52 14.57 0.97
C PRO A 429 25.19 14.40 1.72
N LEU A 430 25.26 14.16 3.03
CA LEU A 430 24.12 14.12 3.94
C LEU A 430 24.01 15.45 4.68
N ASN A 431 22.96 16.23 4.38
CA ASN A 431 22.72 17.52 5.04
C ASN A 431 21.78 17.34 6.22
N ILE A 432 22.17 17.82 7.40
CA ILE A 432 21.41 17.71 8.65
C ILE A 432 20.92 19.11 9.04
N PHE A 433 19.60 19.29 8.95
CA PHE A 433 18.89 20.53 9.30
C PHE A 433 18.03 20.40 10.57
N LYS A 434 18.16 19.28 11.29
CA LYS A 434 17.29 18.89 12.40
C LYS A 434 18.14 18.54 13.62
N ASN A 435 17.69 18.94 14.81
CA ASN A 435 18.30 18.56 16.08
C ASN A 435 18.12 17.06 16.26
N ILE A 436 19.19 16.27 16.24
CA ILE A 436 19.06 14.80 16.14
C ILE A 436 20.18 14.06 16.84
N ALA A 437 19.89 12.87 17.35
CA ALA A 437 20.87 11.96 17.91
C ALA A 437 21.07 10.72 17.03
N PHE A 438 22.31 10.25 16.91
CA PHE A 438 22.66 8.96 16.33
C PHE A 438 23.22 8.08 17.43
N LYS A 439 22.70 6.85 17.55
CA LYS A 439 23.08 5.93 18.60
C LYS A 439 23.20 4.50 18.08
N ASP A 440 24.34 3.87 18.34
CA ASP A 440 24.43 2.41 18.26
C ASP A 440 23.88 1.76 19.54
N GLU A 441 23.07 0.70 19.39
CA GLU A 441 22.53 -0.09 20.51
C GLU A 441 23.28 -1.40 20.74
N THR A 442 24.24 -1.76 19.89
CA THR A 442 24.96 -3.04 19.96
C THR A 442 26.24 -3.03 20.78
N GLY A 443 26.74 -1.85 21.13
CA GLY A 443 28.02 -1.69 21.83
C GLY A 443 29.23 -1.71 20.90
N ASN A 444 29.05 -1.95 19.59
CA ASN A 444 30.09 -1.86 18.58
C ASN A 444 29.86 -0.60 17.73
N PRO A 445 30.80 0.36 17.69
CA PRO A 445 30.52 1.61 17.00
C PRO A 445 30.29 1.43 15.50
N VAL A 446 29.19 1.98 14.99
CA VAL A 446 28.85 1.98 13.56
C VAL A 446 29.78 2.92 12.81
N VAL A 447 30.29 2.48 11.67
CA VAL A 447 31.19 3.29 10.82
C VAL A 447 30.40 4.03 9.74
N ILE A 448 30.43 5.36 9.73
CA ILE A 448 29.88 6.14 8.60
C ILE A 448 31.02 6.47 7.63
N LYS A 449 30.86 6.09 6.36
CA LYS A 449 31.84 6.28 5.28
C LYS A 449 31.24 7.09 4.15
N ALA A 450 32.01 8.01 3.57
CA ALA A 450 31.66 8.67 2.32
C ALA A 450 32.44 8.07 1.15
N ASN A 451 31.76 7.62 0.10
CA ASN A 451 32.35 7.03 -1.10
C ASN A 451 32.08 7.91 -2.34
N PHE A 452 32.93 8.93 -2.54
CA PHE A 452 32.80 9.85 -3.67
C PHE A 452 33.39 9.32 -4.99
N ASN A 453 34.10 8.20 -4.96
CA ASN A 453 34.79 7.68 -6.15
C ASN A 453 33.83 7.12 -7.21
N ASN A 454 32.60 6.78 -6.83
CA ASN A 454 31.60 6.18 -7.70
C ASN A 454 30.45 7.13 -8.11
N SER A 455 30.39 8.36 -7.60
CA SER A 455 29.17 9.18 -7.68
C SER A 455 29.24 10.36 -8.66
N GLY A 456 30.32 10.53 -9.42
CA GLY A 456 30.45 11.62 -10.41
C GLY A 456 30.58 13.02 -9.79
N PHE A 457 30.49 13.15 -8.45
CA PHE A 457 30.66 14.41 -7.72
C PHE A 457 32.12 14.68 -7.40
N THR A 458 32.92 15.05 -8.42
CA THR A 458 34.34 15.40 -8.26
C THR A 458 34.57 16.62 -7.33
N ASN A 459 33.54 17.42 -7.10
CA ASN A 459 33.59 18.65 -6.31
C ASN A 459 33.05 18.53 -4.87
N ALA A 460 32.45 17.38 -4.48
CA ALA A 460 31.99 17.21 -3.10
C ALA A 460 33.18 17.28 -2.13
N THR A 461 32.99 18.01 -1.02
CA THR A 461 34.06 18.30 -0.05
C THR A 461 33.84 17.61 1.30
N TYR A 462 32.59 17.26 1.64
CA TYR A 462 32.21 16.67 2.93
C TYR A 462 31.12 15.61 2.73
N GLY A 463 31.14 14.56 3.55
CA GLY A 463 30.12 13.51 3.56
C GLY A 463 28.89 13.85 4.40
N ILE A 464 29.08 14.64 5.47
CA ILE A 464 28.01 15.11 6.36
C ILE A 464 28.13 16.63 6.52
N ASN A 465 27.02 17.36 6.40
CA ASN A 465 26.95 18.79 6.64
C ASN A 465 25.93 19.07 7.75
N VAL A 466 26.36 19.67 8.86
CA VAL A 466 25.49 20.13 9.95
C VAL A 466 25.22 21.62 9.78
N ALA A 467 23.95 21.99 9.64
CA ALA A 467 23.53 23.37 9.40
C ALA A 467 23.65 24.26 10.66
N PRO A 468 23.66 25.61 10.50
CA PRO A 468 23.63 26.54 11.63
C PRO A 468 22.42 26.33 12.54
N ASN A 469 22.58 26.60 13.84
CA ASN A 469 21.54 26.48 14.87
C ASN A 469 20.96 25.06 15.07
N VAL A 470 21.59 24.04 14.49
CA VAL A 470 21.22 22.63 14.68
C VAL A 470 22.13 21.97 15.72
N HIS A 471 21.58 21.15 16.61
CA HIS A 471 22.33 20.36 17.58
C HIS A 471 22.30 18.87 17.20
N VAL A 472 23.45 18.31 16.83
CA VAL A 472 23.61 16.90 16.46
C VAL A 472 24.39 16.16 17.54
N PHE A 473 23.89 15.00 17.96
CA PHE A 473 24.55 14.13 18.93
C PHE A 473 24.98 12.83 18.26
N PHE A 474 26.24 12.42 18.43
CA PHE A 474 26.70 11.09 18.07
C PHE A 474 27.09 10.32 19.34
N TYR A 475 26.50 9.14 19.51
CA TYR A 475 26.77 8.21 20.62
C TYR A 475 27.28 6.89 20.07
N ASN A 476 28.51 6.52 20.43
CA ASN A 476 29.11 5.27 19.99
C ASN A 476 29.20 5.14 18.45
N ILE A 477 29.65 6.20 17.76
CA ILE A 477 29.78 6.22 16.28
C ILE A 477 31.24 6.39 15.88
N LYS A 478 31.67 5.63 14.88
CA LYS A 478 32.98 5.73 14.22
C LYS A 478 32.87 6.59 12.97
N LEU A 479 33.63 7.68 12.91
CA LEU A 479 33.75 8.53 11.73
C LEU A 479 35.10 8.23 11.07
N ASN A 480 35.07 7.63 9.87
CA ASN A 480 36.27 7.16 9.18
C ASN A 480 36.40 7.80 7.79
N HIS A 481 37.51 8.48 7.52
CA HIS A 481 37.81 9.08 6.22
C HIS A 481 38.84 8.23 5.45
N TYR A 482 38.46 7.74 4.27
CA TYR A 482 39.31 6.88 3.44
C TYR A 482 39.91 7.65 2.26
N ASN A 483 40.86 8.55 2.52
CA ASN A 483 41.84 8.89 1.49
C ASN A 483 43.10 9.55 2.02
N ASN A 484 44.25 9.05 1.55
CA ASN A 484 45.58 9.63 1.74
C ASN A 484 45.83 10.85 0.82
N SER A 485 44.84 11.27 0.03
CA SER A 485 44.89 12.49 -0.77
C SER A 485 44.26 13.68 -0.02
N ILE A 486 45.10 14.37 0.75
CA ILE A 486 45.17 15.84 0.84
C ILE A 486 43.79 16.58 0.90
N PHE A 487 43.34 16.89 2.14
CA PHE A 487 42.50 18.06 2.56
C PHE A 487 40.95 18.08 2.45
N LYS A 488 40.20 16.96 2.50
CA LYS A 488 38.71 17.05 2.58
C LYS A 488 38.16 16.30 3.80
N PRO A 489 37.58 16.96 4.82
CA PRO A 489 37.09 16.29 6.02
C PRO A 489 35.72 15.64 5.81
N LEU A 490 35.40 14.60 6.60
CA LEU A 490 34.14 13.88 6.48
C LEU A 490 32.93 14.74 6.88
N LEU A 491 33.08 15.60 7.88
CA LEU A 491 31.99 16.38 8.46
C LEU A 491 32.27 17.89 8.36
N LYS A 492 31.30 18.67 7.89
CA LYS A 492 31.26 20.14 8.00
C LYS A 492 30.29 20.52 9.11
N ASN A 493 30.74 21.31 10.09
CA ASN A 493 29.89 21.75 11.19
C ASN A 493 29.73 23.27 11.21
N GLU A 494 28.50 23.73 11.05
CA GLU A 494 28.08 25.12 11.29
C GLU A 494 27.14 25.26 12.49
N GLY A 495 26.72 24.14 13.09
CA GLY A 495 25.84 24.05 14.26
C GLY A 495 26.55 23.61 15.54
N THR A 496 25.86 22.92 16.45
CA THR A 496 26.46 22.30 17.65
C THR A 496 26.57 20.79 17.43
N LEU A 497 27.76 20.25 17.65
CA LEU A 497 28.06 18.82 17.52
C LEU A 497 28.46 18.28 18.90
N THR A 498 27.73 17.31 19.44
CA THR A 498 28.09 16.62 20.67
C THR A 498 28.53 15.20 20.35
N LEU A 499 29.74 14.82 20.77
CA LEU A 499 30.33 13.50 20.55
C LEU A 499 30.49 12.79 21.89
N SER A 500 29.91 11.59 22.03
CA SER A 500 30.04 10.76 23.23
C SER A 500 30.49 9.36 22.86
N SER A 501 31.64 8.93 23.39
CA SER A 501 32.20 7.59 23.12
C SER A 501 32.40 7.29 21.63
N CYS A 502 32.68 8.32 20.84
CA CYS A 502 32.98 8.21 19.42
C CYS A 502 34.47 7.93 19.16
N GLU A 503 34.76 7.35 18.00
CA GLU A 503 36.12 7.20 17.48
C GLU A 503 36.24 7.99 16.17
N LEU A 504 37.23 8.87 16.11
CA LEU A 504 37.52 9.73 14.97
C LEU A 504 38.86 9.28 14.38
N ASN A 505 38.85 8.64 13.21
CA ASN A 505 40.06 8.13 12.56
C ASN A 505 40.47 9.03 11.38
N GLY A 506 41.64 9.69 11.48
CA GLY A 506 42.17 10.67 10.52
C GLY A 506 42.92 11.86 11.15
N ASN A 507 43.57 12.71 10.33
CA ASN A 507 44.29 13.90 10.81
C ASN A 507 43.33 14.88 11.53
N LEU A 508 43.74 15.46 12.67
CA LEU A 508 42.94 16.36 13.51
C LEU A 508 42.40 17.62 12.80
N LYS A 509 43.03 18.06 11.69
CA LYS A 509 42.48 19.13 10.82
C LYS A 509 41.51 18.60 9.74
N SER A 510 41.26 17.29 9.68
CA SER A 510 40.66 16.59 8.53
C SER A 510 39.48 15.66 8.86
N ILE A 511 38.82 15.75 10.02
CA ILE A 511 37.59 14.96 10.27
C ILE A 511 36.36 15.86 10.40
N VAL A 512 36.48 16.97 11.13
CA VAL A 512 35.43 17.98 11.25
C VAL A 512 35.99 19.34 10.80
N ASN A 513 35.47 19.89 9.70
CA ASN A 513 35.64 21.31 9.40
C ASN A 513 34.63 22.11 10.21
N ASN A 514 35.06 22.61 11.37
CA ASN A 514 34.25 23.46 12.21
C ASN A 514 34.41 24.92 11.76
N GLN A 515 33.40 25.48 11.10
CA GLN A 515 33.46 26.86 10.60
C GLN A 515 32.94 27.85 11.63
N SER A 516 31.64 27.76 11.95
CA SER A 516 30.93 28.63 12.90
C SER A 516 30.25 27.87 14.04
N GLY A 517 30.49 26.55 14.12
CA GLY A 517 29.83 25.66 15.05
C GLY A 517 30.54 25.47 16.38
N ASN A 518 29.87 24.80 17.32
CA ASN A 518 30.43 24.34 18.60
C ASN A 518 30.65 22.83 18.56
N ILE A 519 31.71 22.34 19.19
CA ILE A 519 31.95 20.90 19.38
C ILE A 519 32.07 20.61 20.87
N ASN A 520 31.19 19.76 21.38
CA ASN A 520 31.19 19.27 22.75
C ASN A 520 31.66 17.82 22.79
N ILE A 521 32.67 17.52 23.59
CA ILE A 521 33.20 16.16 23.75
C ILE A 521 32.79 15.64 25.12
N GLN A 522 32.16 14.46 25.14
CA GLN A 522 31.70 13.77 26.34
C GLN A 522 32.22 12.32 26.35
N ASN A 523 32.38 11.73 27.54
CA ASN A 523 32.65 10.30 27.75
C ASN A 523 33.66 9.65 26.77
N SER A 524 34.94 10.01 26.91
CA SER A 524 36.10 9.40 26.22
C SER A 524 35.95 9.27 24.69
N VAL A 525 36.27 10.33 23.95
CA VAL A 525 36.41 10.28 22.49
C VAL A 525 37.85 9.92 22.13
N THR A 526 38.02 8.91 21.27
CA THR A 526 39.35 8.49 20.79
C THR A 526 39.62 9.12 19.43
N ILE A 527 40.77 9.79 19.28
CA ILE A 527 41.23 10.37 18.02
C ILE A 527 42.48 9.59 17.60
N ARG A 528 42.48 8.96 16.42
CA ARG A 528 43.61 8.18 15.90
C ARG A 528 44.11 8.69 14.55
#